data_AF-A0A1Y1UVW1-F1
#
_entry.id   AF-A0A1Y1UVW1-F1
#
_cell.length_a   1.000
_cell.length_b   1.000
_cell.length_c   1.000
_cell.angle_alpha   90.00
_cell.angle_beta   90.00
_cell.angle_gamma   90.00
#
_symmetry.space_group_name_H-M   'P 1'
#
loop_
_entity.id
_entity.type
_entity.pdbx_description
1 polymer ?
#
loop_
_entity_poly.entity_id
_entity_poly.type
_entity_poly.pdbx_seq_one_letter_code
_entity_poly.pdbx_strand_id
1 'polypeptide(L)'
;MKLAFTSCIALAAAVAKVSASCWAQSQGYSCCSNPGSTKVEFTDASGNWGIENGNWCGIDYSYNNGNQATQQCTGNGSYPCCNTCSVTYTDSDGKWGFENGNWCGIKNSCNSQQQNNSQCTGNGSYPCCNTCSVTYTDSDGKWGFENGNWCGIKNSCNSQQQTTQRTTQRTTTQQSQPTSSVGASGVPANPPDFSGQTGKTTRYWDCCLASCSWQENTKNAKGPVRSCKMDGITQFTDLSNLWKIKSNCDGGSVAMCNDQQPWAINDKVSYGFVASHEACCTCQKIKFTSGPVAGKQMVVQTTNTGGDLSQNHFDIQMPGGGFGIFDGCTPQWGNTSGWGERYGGIKSISDCNNLPAALQSGCKWRFEWFMNADNPSVVFERVQCPPELTAITGCTPNDDAQQKKAW
;
A
#
# COMPACT_ATOMS: atom_id res chain seq x y z
N MET A 1 -64.51 -40.62 47.74
CA MET A 1 -63.77 -41.87 47.48
C MET A 1 -62.85 -41.62 46.30
N LYS A 2 -61.53 -41.83 46.47
CA LYS A 2 -60.42 -41.68 45.49
C LYS A 2 -60.13 -40.21 45.11
N LEU A 3 -59.17 -39.49 45.71
CA LEU A 3 -57.72 -39.72 45.79
C LEU A 3 -57.10 -40.11 44.44
N ALA A 4 -56.55 -39.12 43.73
CA ALA A 4 -55.44 -39.29 42.81
C ALA A 4 -54.64 -37.97 42.77
N PHE A 5 -53.55 -37.98 43.55
CA PHE A 5 -52.43 -37.06 43.45
C PHE A 5 -51.72 -37.28 42.12
N THR A 6 -51.50 -36.22 41.33
CA THR A 6 -50.41 -36.24 40.35
C THR A 6 -49.71 -34.89 40.33
N SER A 7 -48.63 -34.88 41.09
CA SER A 7 -47.46 -34.01 41.05
C SER A 7 -47.24 -33.28 39.72
N CYS A 8 -47.26 -31.95 39.74
CA CYS A 8 -46.40 -31.13 38.91
C CYS A 8 -45.54 -30.28 39.85
N ILE A 9 -44.29 -30.72 39.97
CA ILE A 9 -43.19 -30.06 40.65
C ILE A 9 -43.16 -28.61 40.17
N ALA A 10 -43.40 -27.67 41.08
CA ALA A 10 -42.99 -26.29 40.88
C ALA A 10 -41.46 -26.31 40.78
N LEU A 11 -40.94 -26.34 39.54
CA LEU A 11 -39.56 -25.92 39.32
C LEU A 11 -39.53 -24.44 39.67
N ALA A 12 -39.15 -24.15 40.91
CA ALA A 12 -38.53 -22.88 41.23
C ALA A 12 -37.36 -22.75 40.26
N ALA A 13 -37.56 -21.98 39.19
CA ALA A 13 -36.45 -21.44 38.42
C ALA A 13 -35.71 -20.51 39.38
N ALA A 14 -34.79 -21.09 40.14
CA ALA A 14 -33.67 -20.36 40.68
C ALA A 14 -33.03 -19.73 39.44
N VAL A 15 -33.31 -18.46 39.21
CA VAL A 15 -32.53 -17.64 38.30
C VAL A 15 -31.20 -17.46 39.02
N ALA A 16 -30.38 -18.52 38.99
CA ALA A 16 -28.96 -18.37 39.16
C ALA A 16 -28.60 -17.27 38.16
N LYS A 17 -28.17 -16.12 38.66
CA LYS A 17 -27.38 -15.19 37.86
C LYS A 17 -26.19 -16.00 37.39
N VAL A 18 -26.32 -16.65 36.23
CA VAL A 18 -25.19 -17.15 35.49
C VAL A 18 -24.45 -15.87 35.12
N SER A 19 -23.40 -15.55 35.87
CA SER A 19 -22.41 -14.59 35.44
C SER A 19 -21.88 -15.13 34.12
N ALA A 20 -22.40 -14.60 33.01
CA ALA A 20 -21.86 -14.87 31.70
C ALA A 20 -20.38 -14.48 31.76
N SER A 21 -19.54 -15.48 31.63
CA SER A 21 -18.11 -15.38 31.81
C SER A 21 -17.45 -14.95 30.50
N CYS A 22 -18.12 -15.17 29.36
CA CYS A 22 -17.85 -14.47 28.10
C CYS A 22 -19.14 -14.03 27.39
N TRP A 23 -19.02 -13.13 26.42
CA TRP A 23 -20.16 -12.61 25.66
C TRP A 23 -20.97 -13.69 24.90
N ALA A 24 -20.34 -14.78 24.45
CA ALA A 24 -20.97 -15.84 23.64
C ALA A 24 -22.03 -16.66 24.39
N GLN A 25 -21.87 -16.80 25.71
CA GLN A 25 -22.81 -17.54 26.56
C GLN A 25 -24.19 -16.87 26.61
N SER A 26 -24.25 -15.55 26.45
CA SER A 26 -25.52 -14.81 26.37
C SER A 26 -26.35 -15.19 25.14
N GLN A 27 -25.71 -15.78 24.12
CA GLN A 27 -26.33 -16.21 22.87
C GLN A 27 -26.48 -17.74 22.78
N GLY A 28 -26.23 -18.46 23.88
CA GLY A 28 -26.36 -19.91 23.94
C GLY A 28 -25.16 -20.70 23.41
N TYR A 29 -24.04 -20.04 23.13
CA TYR A 29 -22.81 -20.68 22.65
C TYR A 29 -21.74 -20.76 23.75
N SER A 30 -20.90 -21.78 23.69
CA SER A 30 -19.75 -21.92 24.60
C SER A 30 -18.70 -20.86 24.30
N CYS A 31 -17.90 -20.50 25.31
CA CYS A 31 -16.69 -19.71 25.08
C CYS A 31 -15.57 -20.61 24.58
N CYS A 32 -14.66 -20.08 23.76
CA CYS A 32 -13.50 -20.84 23.34
C CYS A 32 -12.56 -21.09 24.52
N SER A 33 -12.08 -22.33 24.64
CA SER A 33 -11.26 -22.81 25.76
C SER A 33 -9.88 -22.17 25.78
N ASN A 34 -9.38 -21.67 24.64
CA ASN A 34 -8.11 -20.95 24.59
C ASN A 34 -8.12 -19.81 23.54
N PRO A 35 -8.76 -18.66 23.86
CA PRO A 35 -9.03 -17.60 22.88
C PRO A 35 -7.77 -17.06 22.21
N GLY A 36 -6.61 -17.06 22.90
CA GLY A 36 -5.33 -16.58 22.34
C GLY A 36 -4.74 -17.48 21.25
N SER A 37 -5.15 -18.75 21.17
CA SER A 37 -4.71 -19.70 20.13
C SER A 37 -5.81 -20.12 19.17
N THR A 38 -7.07 -19.81 19.48
CA THR A 38 -8.20 -20.16 18.62
C THR A 38 -8.23 -19.26 17.39
N LYS A 39 -8.19 -19.87 16.20
CA LYS A 39 -8.30 -19.17 14.92
C LYS A 39 -9.70 -18.55 14.79
N VAL A 40 -9.74 -17.29 14.34
CA VAL A 40 -11.01 -16.63 14.01
C VAL A 40 -11.54 -17.21 12.70
N GLU A 41 -12.70 -17.86 12.77
CA GLU A 41 -13.36 -18.44 11.60
C GLU A 41 -14.44 -17.51 11.04
N PHE A 42 -15.03 -16.64 11.89
CA PHE A 42 -16.07 -15.71 11.49
C PHE A 42 -16.15 -14.52 12.45
N THR A 43 -16.54 -13.34 11.97
CA THR A 43 -16.71 -12.12 12.80
C THR A 43 -18.04 -11.46 12.46
N ASP A 44 -18.83 -11.14 13.49
CA ASP A 44 -20.09 -10.42 13.36
C ASP A 44 -20.20 -9.29 14.39
N ALA A 45 -21.39 -8.70 14.54
CA ALA A 45 -21.65 -7.63 15.49
C ALA A 45 -21.51 -8.05 16.98
N SER A 46 -21.47 -9.35 17.26
CA SER A 46 -21.34 -9.90 18.61
C SER A 46 -19.88 -10.08 19.02
N GLY A 47 -19.00 -10.38 18.07
CA GLY A 47 -17.57 -10.55 18.31
C GLY A 47 -16.92 -11.55 17.36
N ASN A 48 -15.74 -12.04 17.75
CA ASN A 48 -14.98 -13.01 16.96
C ASN A 48 -15.38 -14.44 17.34
N TRP A 49 -15.67 -15.26 16.34
CA TRP A 49 -16.10 -16.65 16.51
C TRP A 49 -15.00 -17.62 16.08
N GLY A 50 -14.85 -18.68 16.87
CA GLY A 50 -13.96 -19.81 16.59
C GLY A 50 -14.74 -21.13 16.55
N ILE A 51 -14.05 -22.20 16.18
CA ILE A 51 -14.61 -23.57 16.17
C ILE A 51 -13.72 -24.46 17.04
N GLU A 52 -14.31 -25.08 18.07
CA GLU A 52 -13.63 -26.05 18.95
C GLU A 52 -14.44 -27.34 18.98
N ASN A 53 -13.76 -28.48 18.73
CA ASN A 53 -14.39 -29.81 18.69
C ASN A 53 -15.63 -29.89 17.79
N GLY A 54 -15.63 -29.14 16.68
CA GLY A 54 -16.72 -29.08 15.71
C GLY A 54 -17.91 -28.18 16.12
N ASN A 55 -17.83 -27.47 17.23
CA ASN A 55 -18.88 -26.54 17.70
C ASN A 55 -18.39 -25.10 17.68
N TRP A 56 -19.31 -24.17 17.38
CA TRP A 56 -19.05 -22.73 17.45
C TRP A 56 -18.81 -22.29 18.89
N CYS A 57 -17.77 -21.49 19.09
CA CYS A 57 -17.46 -20.86 20.35
C CYS A 57 -17.12 -19.38 20.14
N GLY A 58 -17.48 -18.51 21.08
CA GLY A 58 -17.06 -17.10 21.01
C GLY A 58 -15.68 -16.90 21.63
N ILE A 59 -14.86 -16.15 20.92
CA ILE A 59 -13.49 -15.78 21.30
C ILE A 59 -13.58 -14.52 22.16
N ASP A 60 -13.40 -14.70 23.46
CA ASP A 60 -13.38 -13.62 24.44
C ASP A 60 -12.06 -13.67 25.20
N TYR A 61 -11.18 -12.72 24.93
CA TYR A 61 -9.84 -12.67 25.51
C TYR A 61 -9.86 -12.32 27.02
N SER A 62 -11.01 -11.94 27.58
CA SER A 62 -11.20 -11.72 29.01
C SER A 62 -11.58 -13.00 29.78
N TYR A 63 -12.06 -14.04 29.09
CA TYR A 63 -12.69 -15.22 29.68
C TYR A 63 -11.75 -16.18 30.44
N ASN A 64 -10.44 -16.18 30.14
CA ASN A 64 -9.48 -17.12 30.73
C ASN A 64 -8.43 -16.49 31.65
N ASN A 65 -8.64 -15.26 32.11
CA ASN A 65 -7.72 -14.63 33.06
C ASN A 65 -8.01 -15.06 34.50
N GLY A 66 -7.82 -16.34 34.78
CA GLY A 66 -7.56 -16.82 36.13
C GLY A 66 -6.24 -16.22 36.62
N ASN A 67 -6.31 -15.14 37.40
CA ASN A 67 -5.20 -14.52 38.13
C ASN A 67 -3.99 -14.10 37.26
N GLN A 68 -4.13 -12.99 36.53
CA GLN A 68 -3.07 -11.96 36.42
C GLN A 68 -3.73 -10.64 36.00
N ALA A 69 -4.13 -9.84 36.97
CA ALA A 69 -4.15 -8.40 36.75
C ALA A 69 -2.72 -8.00 36.35
N THR A 70 -2.59 -7.21 35.27
CA THR A 70 -1.37 -6.58 34.72
C THR A 70 -0.48 -7.39 33.76
N GLN A 71 -1.02 -7.87 32.65
CA GLN A 71 -0.32 -7.64 31.37
C GLN A 71 -1.07 -6.56 30.60
N GLN A 72 -0.79 -5.31 30.95
CA GLN A 72 -1.21 -4.19 30.12
C GLN A 72 -0.43 -4.27 28.81
N CYS A 73 -1.11 -4.73 27.76
CA CYS A 73 -0.67 -4.60 26.39
C CYS A 73 -1.69 -3.72 25.65
N THR A 74 -1.27 -3.17 24.52
CA THR A 74 -2.14 -2.43 23.61
C THR A 74 -3.47 -3.15 23.36
N GLY A 75 -4.59 -2.42 23.32
CA GLY A 75 -5.92 -2.99 23.01
C GLY A 75 -6.77 -3.41 24.21
N ASN A 76 -6.28 -3.22 25.45
CA ASN A 76 -7.04 -3.29 26.71
C ASN A 76 -8.03 -4.48 26.84
N GLY A 77 -7.59 -5.67 26.42
CA GLY A 77 -8.39 -6.91 26.51
C GLY A 77 -9.27 -7.24 25.31
N SER A 78 -9.31 -6.39 24.27
CA SER A 78 -10.03 -6.69 23.01
C SER A 78 -9.25 -7.62 22.07
N TYR A 79 -7.95 -7.76 22.32
CA TYR A 79 -7.01 -8.58 21.54
C TYR A 79 -5.99 -9.26 22.46
N PRO A 80 -5.46 -10.44 22.09
CA PRO A 80 -4.47 -11.15 22.89
C PRO A 80 -3.14 -10.37 22.89
N CYS A 81 -2.34 -10.47 23.95
CA CYS A 81 -1.01 -9.85 23.93
C CYS A 81 -0.02 -10.67 23.07
N CYS A 82 0.86 -10.00 22.33
CA CYS A 82 1.89 -10.65 21.53
C CYS A 82 2.91 -11.37 22.42
N ASN A 83 3.36 -12.55 22.00
CA ASN A 83 4.42 -13.24 22.71
C ASN A 83 5.77 -12.54 22.53
N THR A 84 5.96 -11.89 21.39
CA THR A 84 7.13 -11.08 21.07
C THR A 84 6.85 -9.58 21.25
N CYS A 85 7.90 -8.77 21.32
CA CYS A 85 7.82 -7.31 21.31
C CYS A 85 7.86 -6.75 19.87
N SER A 86 7.60 -7.57 18.84
CA SER A 86 7.70 -7.19 17.44
C SER A 86 6.50 -6.35 17.03
N VAL A 87 6.73 -5.05 16.79
CA VAL A 87 5.69 -4.11 16.39
C VAL A 87 5.53 -4.17 14.87
N THR A 88 4.35 -4.59 14.40
CA THR A 88 3.98 -4.63 12.99
C THR A 88 3.14 -3.41 12.59
N TYR A 89 2.39 -2.84 13.54
CA TYR A 89 1.49 -1.72 13.31
C TYR A 89 1.37 -0.84 14.56
N THR A 90 1.07 0.44 14.41
CA THR A 90 0.88 1.37 15.54
C THR A 90 -0.20 2.37 15.21
N ASP A 91 -1.17 2.53 16.10
CA ASP A 91 -2.28 3.47 15.97
C ASP A 91 -2.51 4.24 17.28
N SER A 92 -3.68 4.87 17.43
CA SER A 92 -4.07 5.62 18.63
C SER A 92 -4.26 4.74 19.87
N ASP A 93 -4.54 3.45 19.69
CA ASP A 93 -4.79 2.51 20.77
C ASP A 93 -3.49 1.86 21.27
N GLY A 94 -2.44 1.86 20.45
CA GLY A 94 -1.05 1.58 20.83
C GLY A 94 -0.25 0.82 19.78
N LYS A 95 0.73 0.03 20.23
CA LYS A 95 1.60 -0.80 19.37
C LYS A 95 1.03 -2.22 19.22
N TRP A 96 0.99 -2.74 18.01
CA TRP A 96 0.38 -4.02 17.65
C TRP A 96 1.38 -4.93 16.93
N GLY A 97 1.22 -6.24 17.08
CA GLY A 97 1.95 -7.26 16.34
C GLY A 97 1.00 -8.24 15.64
N PHE A 98 1.55 -9.04 14.74
CA PHE A 98 0.81 -10.07 14.02
C PHE A 98 1.52 -11.41 14.19
N GLU A 99 0.91 -12.33 14.94
CA GLU A 99 1.50 -13.63 15.30
C GLU A 99 0.48 -14.75 15.02
N ASN A 100 0.95 -15.85 14.41
CA ASN A 100 0.12 -17.04 14.12
C ASN A 100 -1.18 -16.75 13.34
N GLY A 101 -1.16 -15.74 12.46
CA GLY A 101 -2.32 -15.36 11.65
C GLY A 101 -3.34 -14.45 12.34
N ASN A 102 -3.07 -13.98 13.56
CA ASN A 102 -3.95 -13.11 14.34
C ASN A 102 -3.23 -11.84 14.81
N TRP A 103 -4.00 -10.76 15.00
CA TRP A 103 -3.52 -9.52 15.61
C TRP A 103 -3.37 -9.67 17.12
N CYS A 104 -2.32 -9.06 17.67
CA CYS A 104 -2.03 -9.07 19.09
C CYS A 104 -1.51 -7.71 19.58
N GLY A 105 -1.75 -7.38 20.84
CA GLY A 105 -1.30 -6.15 21.49
C GLY A 105 0.10 -6.27 22.07
N ILE A 106 0.97 -5.27 21.88
CA ILE A 106 2.34 -5.31 22.39
C ILE A 106 2.37 -5.01 23.89
N LYS A 107 3.08 -5.84 24.67
CA LYS A 107 3.17 -5.73 26.13
C LYS A 107 3.86 -4.44 26.56
N ASN A 108 3.34 -3.78 27.59
CA ASN A 108 3.98 -2.58 28.17
C ASN A 108 5.38 -2.86 28.74
N SER A 109 5.69 -4.11 29.12
CA SER A 109 7.05 -4.52 29.50
C SER A 109 8.07 -4.39 28.36
N CYS A 110 7.62 -4.39 27.10
CA CYS A 110 8.45 -4.05 25.94
C CYS A 110 8.86 -2.56 25.91
N ASN A 111 8.23 -1.72 26.72
CA ASN A 111 8.56 -0.29 26.87
C ASN A 111 9.42 0.00 28.12
N SER A 112 9.80 -1.00 28.93
CA SER A 112 10.65 -0.79 30.12
C SER A 112 11.84 -1.75 30.18
N GLN A 113 13.03 -1.27 29.82
CA GLN A 113 14.28 -1.50 30.58
C GLN A 113 15.34 -0.44 30.20
N GLN A 114 15.69 0.33 31.23
CA GLN A 114 17.01 0.86 31.62
C GLN A 114 18.00 1.40 30.56
N GLN A 115 18.31 2.69 30.71
CA GLN A 115 19.44 3.37 30.10
C GLN A 115 20.76 2.68 30.48
N ASN A 116 21.30 1.90 29.55
CA ASN A 116 22.68 1.44 29.63
C ASN A 116 23.56 2.40 28.82
N ASN A 117 24.74 2.71 29.34
CA ASN A 117 25.73 3.63 28.74
C ASN A 117 26.35 3.10 27.42
N SER A 118 25.76 2.06 26.84
CA SER A 118 26.02 1.45 25.53
C SER A 118 24.87 1.66 24.54
N GLN A 119 23.76 2.28 24.94
CA GLN A 119 22.67 2.61 24.03
C GLN A 119 23.02 3.78 23.12
N CYS A 120 22.66 3.61 21.87
CA CYS A 120 22.74 4.58 20.81
C CYS A 120 21.34 4.85 20.25
N THR A 121 21.24 5.94 19.49
CA THR A 121 20.03 6.29 18.73
C THR A 121 19.42 5.08 18.00
N GLY A 122 18.10 4.90 18.08
CA GLY A 122 17.40 3.77 17.44
C GLY A 122 17.25 2.51 18.30
N ASN A 123 17.72 2.52 19.55
CA ASN A 123 17.43 1.52 20.59
C ASN A 123 17.39 0.03 20.15
N GLY A 124 18.38 -0.39 19.34
CA GLY A 124 18.55 -1.78 18.90
C GLY A 124 17.98 -2.11 17.51
N SER A 125 17.25 -1.21 16.86
CA SER A 125 16.86 -1.36 15.44
C SER A 125 18.03 -1.17 14.47
N TYR A 126 19.09 -0.50 14.92
CA TYR A 126 20.33 -0.29 14.18
C TYR A 126 21.56 -0.50 15.09
N PRO A 127 22.69 -1.00 14.54
CA PRO A 127 23.93 -1.15 15.29
C PRO A 127 24.45 0.22 15.74
N CYS A 128 25.20 0.29 16.83
CA CYS A 128 25.81 1.55 17.27
C CYS A 128 27.06 1.90 16.47
N CYS A 129 27.27 3.19 16.17
CA CYS A 129 28.46 3.65 15.48
C CYS A 129 29.72 3.43 16.31
N ASN A 130 30.83 3.10 15.65
CA ASN A 130 32.12 2.98 16.31
C ASN A 130 32.72 4.36 16.59
N THR A 131 32.43 5.34 15.74
CA THR A 131 32.81 6.74 15.89
C THR A 131 31.62 7.60 16.34
N CYS A 132 31.92 8.80 16.83
CA CYS A 132 30.92 9.80 17.21
C CYS A 132 30.55 10.75 16.05
N SER A 133 30.83 10.37 14.80
CA SER A 133 30.58 11.21 13.63
C SER A 133 29.11 11.22 13.26
N VAL A 134 28.43 12.34 13.54
CA VAL A 134 27.01 12.53 13.23
C VAL A 134 26.86 12.92 11.75
N THR A 135 26.17 12.07 10.98
CA THR A 135 25.83 12.31 9.57
C THR A 135 24.41 12.84 9.41
N TYR A 136 23.50 12.48 10.33
CA TYR A 136 22.09 12.85 10.25
C TYR A 136 21.46 12.96 11.65
N THR A 137 20.40 13.74 11.82
CA THR A 137 19.69 13.90 13.10
C THR A 137 18.21 14.09 12.83
N ASP A 138 17.38 13.31 13.52
CA ASP A 138 15.92 13.34 13.44
C ASP A 138 15.28 13.30 14.85
N SER A 139 13.98 13.00 14.92
CA SER A 139 13.24 12.88 16.17
C SER A 139 13.67 11.70 17.04
N ASP A 140 14.31 10.68 16.46
CA ASP A 140 14.77 9.49 17.18
C ASP A 140 16.18 9.70 17.77
N GLY A 141 16.98 10.59 17.16
CA GLY A 141 18.24 11.10 17.72
C GLY A 141 19.33 11.34 16.67
N LYS A 142 20.59 11.20 17.07
CA LYS A 142 21.77 11.43 16.19
C LYS A 142 22.20 10.13 15.52
N TRP A 143 22.46 10.15 14.22
CA TRP A 143 22.79 8.98 13.41
C TRP A 143 24.12 9.15 12.69
N GLY A 144 24.86 8.06 12.50
CA GLY A 144 26.10 8.00 11.73
C GLY A 144 26.01 6.96 10.62
N PHE A 145 26.98 6.97 9.71
CA PHE A 145 27.04 6.06 8.58
C PHE A 145 28.46 5.49 8.45
N GLU A 146 28.63 4.21 8.75
CA GLU A 146 29.92 3.52 8.80
C GLU A 146 29.85 2.19 8.06
N ASN A 147 30.90 1.83 7.31
CA ASN A 147 30.99 0.57 6.57
C ASN A 147 29.75 0.26 5.70
N GLY A 148 29.14 1.31 5.13
CA GLY A 148 27.97 1.17 4.24
C GLY A 148 26.62 0.97 4.93
N ASN A 149 26.55 1.05 6.27
CA ASN A 149 25.31 0.88 7.02
C ASN A 149 25.03 2.06 7.95
N TRP A 150 23.75 2.35 8.17
CA TRP A 150 23.30 3.30 9.18
C TRP A 150 23.52 2.74 10.58
N CYS A 151 24.01 3.59 11.47
CA CYS A 151 24.25 3.24 12.85
C CYS A 151 23.78 4.36 13.79
N GLY A 152 23.34 3.98 14.98
CA GLY A 152 22.97 4.93 16.02
C GLY A 152 24.20 5.57 16.66
N ILE A 153 24.19 6.88 16.87
CA ILE A 153 25.28 7.52 17.63
C ILE A 153 25.12 7.18 19.11
N LYS A 154 26.20 6.70 19.72
CA LYS A 154 26.23 6.35 21.15
C LYS A 154 25.96 7.59 21.98
N ASN A 155 25.17 7.43 23.04
CA ASN A 155 24.85 8.54 23.95
C ASN A 155 26.11 9.12 24.63
N SER A 156 27.19 8.33 24.76
CA SER A 156 28.50 8.76 25.24
C SER A 156 29.18 9.82 24.36
N CYS A 157 28.72 10.00 23.12
CA CYS A 157 29.22 11.01 22.19
C CYS A 157 28.71 12.43 22.49
N ASN A 158 27.76 12.59 23.41
CA ASN A 158 27.21 13.90 23.78
C ASN A 158 28.12 14.72 24.71
N SER A 159 29.28 14.21 25.09
CA SER A 159 30.20 14.89 26.01
C SER A 159 31.63 14.95 25.49
N GLN A 160 31.89 15.44 24.26
CA GLN A 160 33.12 16.17 23.92
C GLN A 160 32.88 17.12 22.72
N GLN A 161 33.19 18.39 22.93
CA GLN A 161 33.24 19.43 21.91
C GLN A 161 34.61 19.45 21.20
N GLN A 162 34.54 19.78 19.90
CA GLN A 162 35.51 20.47 19.05
C GLN A 162 36.58 19.70 18.23
N THR A 163 36.78 20.32 17.04
CA THR A 163 37.96 20.38 16.16
C THR A 163 38.16 19.35 15.03
N THR A 164 37.74 19.77 13.84
CA THR A 164 38.48 19.87 12.56
C THR A 164 39.43 18.72 12.15
N GLN A 165 39.22 18.14 10.96
CA GLN A 165 40.09 18.32 9.79
C GLN A 165 39.64 17.47 8.58
N ARG A 166 39.66 18.13 7.41
CA ARG A 166 39.44 17.54 6.09
C ARG A 166 40.72 16.82 5.68
N THR A 167 40.71 15.48 5.70
CA THR A 167 41.78 14.67 5.13
C THR A 167 41.25 13.91 3.92
N THR A 168 41.68 14.35 2.74
CA THR A 168 41.47 13.63 1.49
C THR A 168 42.37 12.40 1.51
N GLN A 169 41.80 11.19 1.50
CA GLN A 169 42.54 9.99 1.12
C GLN A 169 41.80 9.23 0.02
N ARG A 170 42.54 9.05 -1.08
CA ARG A 170 42.22 8.25 -2.24
C ARG A 170 42.61 6.81 -1.90
N THR A 171 41.65 5.89 -1.93
CA THR A 171 41.96 4.45 -1.91
C THR A 171 41.10 3.74 -2.94
N THR A 172 41.79 3.27 -3.96
CA THR A 172 41.34 2.30 -4.96
C THR A 172 41.30 0.91 -4.34
N THR A 173 40.16 0.22 -4.37
CA THR A 173 40.10 -1.25 -4.48
C THR A 173 38.73 -1.76 -4.95
N GLN A 174 38.80 -2.40 -6.12
CA GLN A 174 37.99 -3.46 -6.72
C GLN A 174 36.62 -3.83 -6.12
N GLN A 175 35.61 -3.53 -6.95
CA GLN A 175 34.42 -4.31 -7.30
C GLN A 175 34.25 -5.68 -6.61
N SER A 176 33.24 -5.76 -5.74
CA SER A 176 32.45 -6.97 -5.53
C SER A 176 30.97 -6.57 -5.54
N GLN A 177 30.20 -7.22 -6.42
CA GLN A 177 28.76 -7.01 -6.59
C GLN A 177 28.01 -7.44 -5.32
N PRO A 178 27.03 -6.67 -4.82
CA PRO A 178 26.03 -7.22 -3.92
C PRO A 178 25.05 -8.04 -4.76
N THR A 179 24.96 -9.33 -4.46
CA THR A 179 23.92 -10.23 -4.98
C THR A 179 22.57 -9.78 -4.46
N SER A 180 21.80 -9.13 -5.34
CA SER A 180 20.40 -8.80 -5.14
C SER A 180 19.60 -10.07 -4.85
N SER A 181 18.89 -10.13 -3.73
CA SER A 181 17.83 -11.12 -3.53
C SER A 181 16.67 -10.76 -4.47
N VAL A 182 16.74 -11.27 -5.70
CA VAL A 182 15.74 -11.05 -6.74
C VAL A 182 14.46 -11.79 -6.32
N GLY A 183 13.39 -11.06 -6.03
CA GLY A 183 12.06 -11.64 -5.90
C GLY A 183 11.59 -12.20 -7.24
N ALA A 184 10.59 -13.07 -7.25
CA ALA A 184 10.10 -13.81 -8.43
C ALA A 184 9.69 -12.96 -9.65
N SER A 185 9.62 -11.62 -9.53
CA SER A 185 9.27 -10.65 -10.58
C SER A 185 10.48 -9.87 -11.13
N GLY A 186 11.72 -10.11 -10.66
CA GLY A 186 12.87 -9.29 -11.08
C GLY A 186 12.93 -7.91 -10.40
N VAL A 187 11.88 -7.51 -9.69
CA VAL A 187 11.77 -6.24 -8.97
C VAL A 187 12.41 -6.36 -7.57
N PRO A 188 13.30 -5.44 -7.17
CA PRO A 188 13.92 -5.45 -5.86
C PRO A 188 12.93 -5.05 -4.76
N ALA A 189 13.01 -5.73 -3.62
CA ALA A 189 12.26 -5.33 -2.41
C ALA A 189 12.68 -3.94 -1.92
N ASN A 190 13.96 -3.59 -2.12
CA ASN A 190 14.53 -2.29 -1.84
C ASN A 190 15.11 -1.72 -3.14
N PRO A 191 14.33 -0.94 -3.91
CA PRO A 191 14.81 -0.38 -5.16
C PRO A 191 16.01 0.54 -4.92
N PRO A 192 17.10 0.41 -5.72
CA PRO A 192 18.24 1.28 -5.60
C PRO A 192 17.84 2.73 -5.88
N ASP A 193 18.43 3.64 -5.12
CA ASP A 193 18.18 5.06 -5.35
C ASP A 193 18.80 5.54 -6.66
N PHE A 194 18.19 6.55 -7.27
CA PHE A 194 18.71 7.16 -8.49
C PHE A 194 18.45 8.67 -8.52
N SER A 195 19.25 9.37 -9.33
CA SER A 195 19.08 10.77 -9.68
C SER A 195 18.55 10.88 -11.10
N GLY A 196 17.75 11.91 -11.38
CA GLY A 196 17.20 12.13 -12.70
C GLY A 196 16.70 13.54 -12.88
N GLN A 197 15.90 13.75 -13.92
CA GLN A 197 15.23 15.02 -14.14
C GLN A 197 14.13 15.22 -13.10
N THR A 198 13.87 16.45 -12.70
CA THR A 198 12.75 16.76 -11.81
C THR A 198 11.45 16.84 -12.61
N GLY A 199 10.37 16.37 -12.01
CA GLY A 199 9.03 16.48 -12.58
C GLY A 199 7.96 16.70 -11.52
N LYS A 200 6.76 17.00 -12.01
CA LYS A 200 5.54 17.15 -11.20
C LYS A 200 4.57 16.03 -11.53
N THR A 201 3.65 15.77 -10.61
CA THR A 201 2.57 14.81 -10.85
C THR A 201 1.21 15.43 -10.62
N THR A 202 0.23 14.90 -11.33
CA THR A 202 -1.19 15.02 -11.01
C THR A 202 -1.82 13.63 -11.06
N ARG A 203 -3.15 13.57 -10.99
CA ARG A 203 -3.93 12.35 -11.05
C ARG A 203 -5.16 12.57 -11.91
N TYR A 204 -5.51 11.57 -12.73
CA TYR A 204 -6.71 11.62 -13.55
C TYR A 204 -7.24 10.23 -13.90
N TRP A 205 -8.52 10.20 -14.28
CA TRP A 205 -9.14 9.11 -15.02
C TRP A 205 -10.38 9.65 -15.70
N ASP A 206 -10.26 9.98 -17.00
CA ASP A 206 -11.32 10.60 -17.80
C ASP A 206 -12.06 9.60 -18.69
N CYS A 207 -11.62 8.33 -18.68
CA CYS A 207 -12.09 7.24 -19.52
C CYS A 207 -11.89 7.46 -21.03
N CYS A 208 -11.22 8.54 -21.44
CA CYS A 208 -11.01 8.86 -22.84
C CYS A 208 -10.12 7.82 -23.51
N LEU A 209 -10.25 7.71 -24.83
CA LEU A 209 -9.26 7.02 -25.63
C LEU A 209 -7.92 7.76 -25.50
N ALA A 210 -6.88 7.04 -25.11
CA ALA A 210 -5.56 7.63 -24.89
C ALA A 210 -4.92 8.10 -26.21
N SER A 211 -4.16 9.19 -26.19
CA SER A 211 -3.53 9.76 -27.40
C SER A 211 -2.57 8.77 -28.08
N CYS A 212 -1.90 7.89 -27.34
CA CYS A 212 -1.01 6.89 -27.91
C CYS A 212 -1.75 5.65 -28.44
N SER A 213 -3.09 5.62 -28.39
CA SER A 213 -3.90 4.61 -29.10
C SER A 213 -4.09 4.93 -30.57
N TRP A 214 -3.74 6.14 -31.00
CA TRP A 214 -3.76 6.56 -32.40
C TRP A 214 -2.45 6.15 -33.10
N GLN A 215 -2.57 5.43 -34.22
CA GLN A 215 -1.41 4.85 -34.92
C GLN A 215 -0.41 5.92 -35.40
N GLU A 216 -0.90 7.11 -35.73
CA GLU A 216 -0.11 8.27 -36.13
C GLU A 216 0.81 8.80 -35.03
N ASN A 217 0.48 8.55 -33.76
CA ASN A 217 1.26 8.96 -32.59
C ASN A 217 2.28 7.91 -32.16
N THR A 218 2.19 6.68 -32.69
CA THR A 218 3.05 5.54 -32.30
C THR A 218 3.89 5.01 -33.45
N LYS A 219 4.24 5.86 -34.42
CA LYS A 219 5.09 5.48 -35.57
C LYS A 219 6.45 4.90 -35.16
N ASN A 220 6.95 5.29 -34.00
CA ASN A 220 8.22 4.83 -33.44
C ASN A 220 8.06 3.72 -32.39
N ALA A 221 6.91 3.05 -32.35
CA ALA A 221 6.63 1.94 -31.45
C ALA A 221 6.01 0.76 -32.20
N LYS A 222 6.12 -0.41 -31.59
CA LYS A 222 5.51 -1.67 -32.05
C LYS A 222 4.03 -1.65 -31.65
N GLY A 223 3.20 -1.13 -32.54
CA GLY A 223 1.75 -1.00 -32.33
C GLY A 223 1.36 0.23 -31.50
N PRO A 224 0.09 0.64 -31.51
CA PRO A 224 -0.43 1.66 -30.61
C PRO A 224 -0.80 1.08 -29.25
N VAL A 225 -1.03 1.94 -28.25
CA VAL A 225 -1.63 1.54 -26.98
C VAL A 225 -3.01 0.95 -27.23
N ARG A 226 -3.24 -0.25 -26.70
CA ARG A 226 -4.51 -0.98 -26.82
C ARG A 226 -5.66 -0.12 -26.33
N SER A 227 -6.69 -0.03 -27.16
CA SER A 227 -7.95 0.60 -26.83
C SER A 227 -9.04 -0.44 -26.67
N CYS A 228 -10.10 -0.08 -25.97
CA CYS A 228 -11.22 -0.96 -25.68
C CYS A 228 -12.53 -0.38 -26.20
N LYS A 229 -13.52 -1.24 -26.39
CA LYS A 229 -14.92 -0.84 -26.54
C LYS A 229 -15.42 -0.21 -25.24
N MET A 230 -16.65 0.29 -25.25
CA MET A 230 -17.26 0.94 -24.08
C MET A 230 -17.37 0.05 -22.84
N ASP A 231 -17.29 -1.28 -22.98
CA ASP A 231 -17.20 -2.19 -21.82
C ASP A 231 -15.86 -2.08 -21.05
N GLY A 232 -14.84 -1.42 -21.64
CA GLY A 232 -13.51 -1.27 -21.09
C GLY A 232 -12.68 -2.57 -21.06
N ILE A 233 -13.18 -3.65 -21.67
CA ILE A 233 -12.56 -4.99 -21.62
C ILE A 233 -12.28 -5.50 -23.03
N THR A 234 -13.28 -5.44 -23.91
CA THR A 234 -13.17 -5.96 -25.26
C THR A 234 -12.24 -5.06 -26.07
N GLN A 235 -11.10 -5.61 -26.48
CA GLN A 235 -10.16 -4.88 -27.33
C GLN A 235 -10.85 -4.38 -28.61
N PHE A 236 -10.60 -3.12 -28.92
CA PHE A 236 -10.97 -2.55 -30.20
C PHE A 236 -9.88 -2.85 -31.24
N THR A 237 -10.26 -3.49 -32.35
CA THR A 237 -9.31 -4.02 -33.35
C THR A 237 -9.38 -3.32 -34.71
N ASP A 238 -10.43 -2.56 -35.00
CA ASP A 238 -10.61 -1.84 -36.28
C ASP A 238 -9.88 -0.49 -36.29
N LEU A 239 -8.56 -0.55 -36.09
CA LEU A 239 -7.71 0.63 -35.94
C LEU A 239 -7.69 1.53 -37.18
N SER A 240 -7.89 0.97 -38.37
CA SER A 240 -7.92 1.72 -39.64
C SER A 240 -9.15 2.62 -39.78
N ASN A 241 -10.25 2.32 -39.06
CA ASN A 241 -11.45 3.14 -39.01
C ASN A 241 -11.60 3.91 -37.69
N LEU A 242 -10.58 3.92 -36.82
CA LEU A 242 -10.64 4.60 -35.53
C LEU A 242 -10.95 6.09 -35.67
N TRP A 243 -10.50 6.75 -36.75
CA TRP A 243 -10.81 8.16 -37.04
C TRP A 243 -12.30 8.43 -37.34
N LYS A 244 -13.04 7.41 -37.80
CA LYS A 244 -14.50 7.49 -38.00
C LYS A 244 -15.27 7.17 -36.74
N ILE A 245 -14.82 6.12 -36.02
CA ILE A 245 -15.50 5.59 -34.83
C ILE A 245 -15.26 6.50 -33.62
N LYS A 246 -14.09 7.12 -33.55
CA LYS A 246 -13.64 8.14 -32.60
C LYS A 246 -13.56 7.69 -31.14
N SER A 247 -12.89 8.51 -30.34
CA SER A 247 -12.93 8.41 -28.89
C SER A 247 -14.34 8.65 -28.36
N ASN A 248 -14.72 7.98 -27.27
CA ASN A 248 -15.88 8.33 -26.45
C ASN A 248 -15.90 9.79 -25.99
N CYS A 249 -14.75 10.44 -25.84
CA CYS A 249 -14.66 11.86 -25.51
C CYS A 249 -14.97 12.80 -26.69
N ASP A 250 -15.02 12.26 -27.91
CA ASP A 250 -15.39 12.96 -29.15
C ASP A 250 -16.70 12.40 -29.77
N GLY A 251 -17.58 11.87 -28.92
CA GLY A 251 -18.87 11.30 -29.32
C GLY A 251 -18.79 9.94 -30.02
N GLY A 252 -17.63 9.28 -29.94
CA GLY A 252 -17.38 7.95 -30.45
C GLY A 252 -17.68 6.83 -29.45
N SER A 253 -17.18 5.63 -29.74
CA SER A 253 -17.44 4.43 -28.93
C SER A 253 -16.19 3.63 -28.58
N VAL A 254 -15.02 4.28 -28.60
CA VAL A 254 -13.73 3.69 -28.20
C VAL A 254 -13.21 4.41 -26.97
N ALA A 255 -12.80 3.66 -25.96
CA ALA A 255 -12.38 4.14 -24.64
C ALA A 255 -11.04 3.52 -24.21
N MET A 256 -10.49 4.03 -23.11
CA MET A 256 -9.37 3.38 -22.41
C MET A 256 -9.77 2.01 -21.86
N CYS A 257 -8.81 1.08 -21.80
CA CYS A 257 -9.02 -0.24 -21.22
C CYS A 257 -8.95 -0.20 -19.69
N ASN A 258 -9.79 -0.99 -19.03
CA ASN A 258 -9.87 -1.06 -17.57
C ASN A 258 -8.55 -1.53 -16.97
N ASP A 259 -7.81 -2.44 -17.59
CA ASP A 259 -6.53 -2.93 -17.05
C ASP A 259 -5.36 -1.94 -17.19
N GLN A 260 -5.56 -0.76 -17.78
CA GLN A 260 -4.58 0.34 -17.79
C GLN A 260 -4.62 1.17 -16.50
N GLN A 261 -4.73 0.48 -15.37
CA GLN A 261 -4.74 1.00 -14.01
C GLN A 261 -3.39 0.81 -13.32
N PRO A 262 -3.11 1.54 -12.22
CA PRO A 262 -1.90 1.35 -11.43
C PRO A 262 -2.05 0.19 -10.44
N TRP A 263 -0.94 -0.44 -10.08
CA TRP A 263 -0.91 -1.50 -9.07
C TRP A 263 0.44 -1.57 -8.34
N ALA A 264 0.39 -1.99 -7.07
CA ALA A 264 1.58 -2.20 -6.26
C ALA A 264 2.25 -3.54 -6.61
N ILE A 265 3.58 -3.53 -6.77
CA ILE A 265 4.39 -4.75 -6.84
C ILE A 265 4.82 -5.18 -5.43
N ASN A 266 5.20 -4.20 -4.62
CA ASN A 266 5.50 -4.32 -3.20
C ASN A 266 5.35 -2.94 -2.53
N ASP A 267 5.65 -2.82 -1.24
CA ASP A 267 5.45 -1.57 -0.49
C ASP A 267 6.27 -0.38 -1.01
N LYS A 268 7.33 -0.61 -1.78
CA LYS A 268 8.25 0.42 -2.30
C LYS A 268 8.17 0.64 -3.80
N VAL A 269 7.60 -0.31 -4.54
CA VAL A 269 7.52 -0.28 -6.02
C VAL A 269 6.10 -0.50 -6.50
N SER A 270 5.66 0.37 -7.41
CA SER A 270 4.39 0.27 -8.14
C SER A 270 4.62 0.35 -9.63
N TYR A 271 3.71 -0.21 -10.43
CA TYR A 271 3.63 0.04 -11.86
C TYR A 271 2.33 0.76 -12.21
N GLY A 272 2.29 1.40 -13.38
CA GLY A 272 1.08 2.02 -13.90
C GLY A 272 1.32 2.82 -15.17
N PHE A 273 0.44 3.78 -15.41
CA PHE A 273 0.33 4.48 -16.69
C PHE A 273 0.11 5.98 -16.46
N VAL A 274 0.53 6.80 -17.41
CA VAL A 274 0.52 8.26 -17.28
C VAL A 274 0.14 8.95 -18.60
N ALA A 275 -0.45 10.13 -18.49
CA ALA A 275 -0.34 11.14 -19.53
C ALA A 275 0.93 11.98 -19.29
N SER A 276 1.71 12.20 -20.35
CA SER A 276 2.95 12.99 -20.29
C SER A 276 3.32 13.55 -21.65
N HIS A 277 4.23 14.53 -21.66
CA HIS A 277 4.91 15.02 -22.87
C HIS A 277 6.10 14.14 -23.29
N GLU A 278 6.38 13.08 -22.53
CA GLU A 278 7.30 12.03 -22.96
C GLU A 278 6.78 11.33 -24.22
N ALA A 279 7.68 10.74 -25.01
CA ALA A 279 7.28 10.06 -26.23
C ALA A 279 6.34 8.87 -25.95
N CYS A 280 5.34 8.68 -26.80
CA CYS A 280 4.36 7.61 -26.65
C CYS A 280 5.01 6.25 -26.41
N CYS A 281 4.41 5.50 -25.49
CA CYS A 281 4.77 4.14 -25.09
C CYS A 281 6.10 4.00 -24.37
N THR A 282 6.88 5.07 -24.21
CA THR A 282 8.11 5.03 -23.41
C THR A 282 7.80 4.85 -21.93
N CYS A 283 8.76 4.26 -21.21
CA CYS A 283 8.64 4.09 -19.77
C CYS A 283 9.63 4.96 -19.01
N GLN A 284 9.13 5.53 -17.92
CA GLN A 284 9.90 6.34 -17.00
C GLN A 284 9.87 5.66 -15.65
N LYS A 285 11.04 5.53 -15.04
CA LYS A 285 11.17 5.20 -13.63
C LYS A 285 11.11 6.52 -12.87
N ILE A 286 10.09 6.67 -12.03
CA ILE A 286 9.88 7.85 -11.20
C ILE A 286 10.13 7.49 -9.73
N LYS A 287 10.73 8.43 -8.99
CA LYS A 287 10.89 8.37 -7.54
C LYS A 287 10.23 9.59 -6.94
N PHE A 288 9.29 9.39 -6.03
CA PHE A 288 8.62 10.50 -5.35
C PHE A 288 9.59 11.19 -4.40
N THR A 289 9.59 12.53 -4.42
CA THR A 289 10.47 13.38 -3.62
C THR A 289 9.71 14.22 -2.60
N SER A 290 8.38 14.17 -2.59
CA SER A 290 7.54 14.83 -1.59
C SER A 290 6.27 14.02 -1.28
N GLY A 291 5.53 14.46 -0.27
CA GLY A 291 4.29 13.81 0.18
C GLY A 291 4.53 12.51 0.97
N PRO A 292 3.46 11.81 1.36
CA PRO A 292 3.55 10.59 2.17
C PRO A 292 4.23 9.42 1.46
N VAL A 293 4.39 9.50 0.14
CA VAL A 293 5.01 8.48 -0.71
C VAL A 293 6.49 8.77 -1.01
N ALA A 294 7.09 9.81 -0.43
CA ALA A 294 8.48 10.17 -0.69
C ALA A 294 9.43 8.97 -0.49
N GLY A 295 10.32 8.75 -1.46
CA GLY A 295 11.24 7.61 -1.51
C GLY A 295 10.68 6.36 -2.20
N LYS A 296 9.36 6.21 -2.32
CA LYS A 296 8.77 5.14 -3.15
C LYS A 296 9.08 5.38 -4.62
N GLN A 297 9.17 4.30 -5.39
CA GLN A 297 9.44 4.33 -6.82
C GLN A 297 8.28 3.73 -7.60
N MET A 298 8.04 4.25 -8.79
CA MET A 298 7.03 3.73 -9.70
C MET A 298 7.61 3.67 -11.11
N VAL A 299 7.30 2.63 -11.88
CA VAL A 299 7.58 2.61 -13.32
C VAL A 299 6.29 2.84 -14.06
N VAL A 300 6.26 3.88 -14.88
CA VAL A 300 5.08 4.31 -15.60
C VAL A 300 5.32 4.21 -17.10
N GLN A 301 4.31 3.76 -17.84
CA GLN A 301 4.31 3.85 -19.30
C GLN A 301 3.47 5.06 -19.75
N THR A 302 4.02 5.86 -20.66
CA THR A 302 3.31 7.01 -21.25
C THR A 302 2.31 6.51 -22.28
N THR A 303 1.02 6.58 -21.95
CA THR A 303 -0.09 6.14 -22.81
C THR A 303 -0.87 7.30 -23.42
N ASN A 304 -0.73 8.49 -22.84
CA ASN A 304 -1.47 9.67 -23.24
C ASN A 304 -0.58 10.93 -23.22
N THR A 305 -1.07 12.03 -23.77
CA THR A 305 -0.44 13.35 -23.70
C THR A 305 -1.48 14.37 -23.28
N GLY A 306 -1.20 15.16 -22.24
CA GLY A 306 -2.07 16.25 -21.78
C GLY A 306 -1.59 17.60 -22.32
N GLY A 307 -2.48 18.35 -22.97
CA GLY A 307 -2.16 19.67 -23.54
C GLY A 307 -1.97 20.77 -22.48
N ASP A 308 -2.45 20.55 -21.27
CA ASP A 308 -2.38 21.45 -20.10
C ASP A 308 -1.18 21.14 -19.18
N LEU A 309 -0.42 20.09 -19.48
CA LEU A 309 0.72 19.68 -18.69
C LEU A 309 1.92 20.60 -18.94
N SER A 310 2.58 21.03 -17.87
CA SER A 310 3.86 21.74 -17.99
C SER A 310 4.97 20.77 -18.43
N GLN A 311 6.16 21.28 -18.77
CA GLN A 311 7.31 20.40 -19.04
C GLN A 311 7.57 19.46 -17.84
N ASN A 312 7.92 18.21 -18.14
CA ASN A 312 8.22 17.16 -17.15
C ASN A 312 7.08 16.91 -16.14
N HIS A 313 5.85 16.75 -16.64
CA HIS A 313 4.67 16.51 -15.82
C HIS A 313 4.05 15.16 -16.19
N PHE A 314 3.83 14.34 -15.16
CA PHE A 314 3.21 13.02 -15.24
C PHE A 314 1.82 13.05 -14.61
N ASP A 315 0.77 13.01 -15.42
CA ASP A 315 -0.60 12.85 -14.92
C ASP A 315 -0.87 11.36 -14.73
N ILE A 316 -0.89 10.89 -13.48
CA ILE A 316 -0.94 9.45 -13.19
C ILE A 316 -2.38 8.95 -13.35
N GLN A 317 -2.56 7.94 -14.22
CA GLN A 317 -3.84 7.29 -14.41
C GLN A 317 -4.22 6.55 -13.12
N MET A 318 -5.30 7.00 -12.46
CA MET A 318 -5.86 6.31 -11.30
C MET A 318 -7.38 6.56 -11.25
N PRO A 319 -8.23 5.53 -11.30
CA PRO A 319 -9.66 5.71 -11.23
C PRO A 319 -10.11 6.48 -10.00
N GLY A 320 -11.03 7.41 -10.19
CA GLY A 320 -11.44 8.35 -9.15
C GLY A 320 -10.43 9.47 -8.91
N GLY A 321 -9.42 9.65 -9.77
CA GLY A 321 -8.49 10.79 -9.75
C GLY A 321 -9.10 12.10 -10.26
N GLY A 322 -10.29 12.05 -10.87
CA GLY A 322 -10.97 13.18 -11.50
C GLY A 322 -10.90 13.11 -13.03
N PHE A 323 -11.93 13.62 -13.69
CA PHE A 323 -12.04 13.60 -15.15
C PHE A 323 -11.14 14.65 -15.82
N GLY A 324 -10.90 15.76 -15.14
CA GLY A 324 -10.19 16.89 -15.72
C GLY A 324 -11.02 17.59 -16.81
N ILE A 325 -10.40 17.89 -17.94
CA ILE A 325 -11.02 18.66 -19.02
C ILE A 325 -12.13 17.87 -19.72
N PHE A 326 -11.92 16.56 -19.95
CA PHE A 326 -12.84 15.71 -20.70
C PHE A 326 -13.61 14.78 -19.77
N ASP A 327 -14.83 14.38 -20.15
CA ASP A 327 -15.62 13.38 -19.43
C ASP A 327 -16.09 12.31 -20.40
N GLY A 328 -15.24 11.29 -20.59
CA GLY A 328 -15.58 10.05 -21.28
C GLY A 328 -16.20 9.01 -20.37
N CYS A 329 -16.20 9.24 -19.05
CA CYS A 329 -16.69 8.28 -18.08
C CYS A 329 -18.22 8.25 -18.04
N THR A 330 -18.87 9.41 -18.11
CA THR A 330 -20.33 9.51 -18.21
C THR A 330 -20.89 8.75 -19.43
N PRO A 331 -20.38 8.94 -20.67
CA PRO A 331 -20.86 8.15 -21.80
C PRO A 331 -20.48 6.66 -21.72
N GLN A 332 -19.40 6.29 -21.00
CA GLN A 332 -18.99 4.90 -20.86
C GLN A 332 -19.79 4.12 -19.80
N TRP A 333 -19.98 4.72 -18.63
CA TRP A 333 -20.51 4.05 -17.43
C TRP A 333 -21.88 4.57 -17.01
N GLY A 334 -22.41 5.58 -17.68
CA GLY A 334 -23.70 6.19 -17.36
C GLY A 334 -23.59 7.15 -16.19
N ASN A 335 -24.29 6.85 -15.09
CA ASN A 335 -24.33 7.74 -13.94
C ASN A 335 -22.99 7.75 -13.18
N THR A 336 -22.29 8.88 -13.25
CA THR A 336 -21.03 9.13 -12.56
C THR A 336 -21.18 9.96 -11.27
N SER A 337 -22.43 10.18 -10.82
CA SER A 337 -22.70 10.79 -9.52
C SER A 337 -22.00 9.99 -8.41
N GLY A 338 -21.13 10.65 -7.65
CA GLY A 338 -20.35 10.02 -6.58
C GLY A 338 -18.91 9.64 -6.95
N TRP A 339 -18.46 9.94 -8.17
CA TRP A 339 -17.05 9.78 -8.59
C TRP A 339 -16.15 10.94 -8.17
N GLY A 340 -16.69 11.86 -7.35
CA GLY A 340 -15.96 12.96 -6.72
C GLY A 340 -15.90 14.22 -7.58
N GLU A 341 -14.92 15.06 -7.28
CA GLU A 341 -14.73 16.35 -7.95
C GLU A 341 -14.17 16.18 -9.36
N ARG A 342 -14.53 17.10 -10.27
CA ARG A 342 -14.01 17.11 -11.64
C ARG A 342 -12.48 17.05 -11.69
N TYR A 343 -11.81 17.77 -10.79
CA TYR A 343 -10.36 17.73 -10.62
C TYR A 343 -10.02 17.18 -9.24
N GLY A 344 -9.19 16.14 -9.17
CA GLY A 344 -8.81 15.49 -7.92
C GLY A 344 -9.77 14.39 -7.44
N GLY A 345 -10.97 14.29 -8.02
CA GLY A 345 -11.88 13.16 -7.88
C GLY A 345 -12.36 12.90 -6.46
N ILE A 346 -12.48 11.61 -6.11
CA ILE A 346 -12.98 11.19 -4.79
C ILE A 346 -12.02 11.55 -3.65
N LYS A 347 -12.54 11.59 -2.43
CA LYS A 347 -11.81 12.05 -1.24
C LYS A 347 -11.54 10.95 -0.21
N SER A 348 -12.24 9.82 -0.29
CA SER A 348 -12.08 8.69 0.63
C SER A 348 -12.02 7.35 -0.10
N ILE A 349 -11.37 6.36 0.52
CA ILE A 349 -11.31 4.99 -0.02
C ILE A 349 -12.70 4.34 -0.13
N SER A 350 -13.64 4.70 0.74
CA SER A 350 -15.02 4.21 0.68
C SER A 350 -15.76 4.67 -0.58
N ASP A 351 -15.40 5.82 -1.13
CA ASP A 351 -15.99 6.32 -2.37
C ASP A 351 -15.62 5.46 -3.59
N CYS A 352 -14.57 4.62 -3.50
CA CYS A 352 -14.26 3.64 -4.54
C CYS A 352 -15.42 2.67 -4.78
N ASN A 353 -16.31 2.46 -3.80
CA ASN A 353 -17.49 1.62 -3.98
C ASN A 353 -18.53 2.22 -4.95
N ASN A 354 -18.44 3.53 -5.23
CA ASN A 354 -19.28 4.21 -6.21
C ASN A 354 -18.78 4.00 -7.66
N LEU A 355 -17.54 3.51 -7.82
CA LEU A 355 -16.97 3.20 -9.12
C LEU A 355 -17.34 1.77 -9.57
N PRO A 356 -17.39 1.49 -10.88
CA PRO A 356 -17.57 0.16 -11.43
C PRO A 356 -16.55 -0.82 -10.84
N ALA A 357 -16.96 -2.06 -10.57
CA ALA A 357 -16.12 -3.09 -9.95
C ALA A 357 -14.74 -3.23 -10.63
N ALA A 358 -14.70 -3.10 -11.95
CA ALA A 358 -13.47 -3.17 -12.75
C ALA A 358 -12.45 -2.06 -12.43
N LEU A 359 -12.88 -0.93 -11.88
CA LEU A 359 -12.05 0.24 -11.59
C LEU A 359 -11.72 0.41 -10.10
N GLN A 360 -12.29 -0.42 -9.23
CA GLN A 360 -12.14 -0.26 -7.79
C GLN A 360 -10.73 -0.59 -7.30
N SER A 361 -9.99 -1.48 -7.97
CA SER A 361 -8.63 -1.86 -7.57
C SER A 361 -7.64 -0.71 -7.75
N GLY A 362 -7.60 -0.06 -8.92
CA GLY A 362 -6.78 1.12 -9.15
C GLY A 362 -7.24 2.32 -8.32
N CYS A 363 -8.55 2.40 -8.04
CA CYS A 363 -9.08 3.39 -7.10
C CYS A 363 -8.53 3.20 -5.68
N LYS A 364 -8.58 1.97 -5.14
CA LYS A 364 -8.08 1.66 -3.80
C LYS A 364 -6.56 1.82 -3.71
N TRP A 365 -5.83 1.48 -4.77
CA TRP A 365 -4.38 1.72 -4.88
C TRP A 365 -3.99 3.16 -4.55
N ARG A 366 -4.81 4.14 -4.98
CA ARG A 366 -4.60 5.57 -4.68
C ARG A 366 -4.52 5.83 -3.17
N PHE A 367 -5.35 5.17 -2.37
CA PHE A 367 -5.43 5.39 -0.93
C PHE A 367 -4.52 4.46 -0.13
N GLU A 368 -4.25 3.26 -0.64
CA GLU A 368 -3.43 2.25 0.03
C GLU A 368 -1.94 2.48 -0.24
N TRP A 369 -1.47 2.16 -1.45
CA TRP A 369 -0.04 2.23 -1.77
C TRP A 369 0.45 3.66 -1.98
N PHE A 370 -0.37 4.46 -2.66
CA PHE A 370 -0.07 5.86 -2.98
C PHE A 370 -0.46 6.82 -1.85
N MET A 371 -1.04 6.31 -0.76
CA MET A 371 -1.32 7.03 0.49
C MET A 371 -2.07 8.35 0.29
N ASN A 372 -2.92 8.42 -0.74
CA ASN A 372 -3.66 9.59 -1.20
C ASN A 372 -2.77 10.85 -1.32
N ALA A 373 -1.52 10.67 -1.78
CA ALA A 373 -0.59 11.77 -1.95
C ALA A 373 -1.15 12.81 -2.93
N ASP A 374 -1.11 14.08 -2.54
CA ASP A 374 -1.60 15.17 -3.37
C ASP A 374 -0.46 15.76 -4.20
N ASN A 375 -0.42 15.38 -5.48
CA ASN A 375 0.49 15.88 -6.49
C ASN A 375 1.98 15.87 -6.05
N PRO A 376 2.50 14.71 -5.59
CA PRO A 376 3.89 14.63 -5.14
C PRO A 376 4.87 14.99 -6.26
N SER A 377 5.96 15.68 -5.90
CA SER A 377 7.07 15.92 -6.81
C SER A 377 7.84 14.64 -7.06
N VAL A 378 8.52 14.54 -8.21
CA VAL A 378 9.30 13.37 -8.59
C VAL A 378 10.67 13.74 -9.14
N VAL A 379 11.59 12.78 -9.10
CA VAL A 379 12.68 12.68 -10.07
C VAL A 379 12.46 11.48 -10.96
N PHE A 380 12.87 11.55 -12.22
CA PHE A 380 12.64 10.49 -13.18
C PHE A 380 13.79 10.30 -14.17
N GLU A 381 13.88 9.07 -14.69
CA GLU A 381 14.74 8.72 -15.82
C GLU A 381 14.00 7.78 -16.77
N ARG A 382 14.38 7.80 -18.05
CA ARG A 382 13.87 6.86 -19.05
C ARG A 382 14.49 5.48 -18.83
N VAL A 383 13.65 4.45 -18.85
CA VAL A 383 14.05 3.06 -18.68
C VAL A 383 13.41 2.18 -19.76
N GLN A 384 13.92 0.97 -19.90
CA GLN A 384 13.29 -0.09 -20.66
C GLN A 384 11.95 -0.44 -20.00
N CYS A 385 10.90 -0.56 -20.81
CA CYS A 385 9.59 -0.90 -20.32
C CYS A 385 9.53 -2.33 -19.76
N PRO A 386 9.07 -2.52 -18.51
CA PRO A 386 8.74 -3.84 -17.98
C PRO A 386 7.74 -4.58 -18.89
N PRO A 387 7.91 -5.89 -19.12
CA PRO A 387 6.94 -6.70 -19.86
C PRO A 387 5.52 -6.62 -19.30
N GLU A 388 5.37 -6.44 -17.98
CA GLU A 388 4.08 -6.31 -17.31
C GLU A 388 3.27 -5.09 -17.79
N LEU A 389 3.94 -3.98 -18.13
CA LEU A 389 3.28 -2.79 -18.69
C LEU A 389 2.96 -2.98 -20.18
N THR A 390 3.95 -3.43 -20.94
CA THR A 390 3.80 -3.58 -22.40
C THR A 390 2.89 -4.73 -22.81
N ALA A 391 2.72 -5.77 -21.98
CA ALA A 391 1.74 -6.81 -22.20
C ALA A 391 0.30 -6.30 -22.05
N ILE A 392 0.07 -5.31 -21.17
CA ILE A 392 -1.24 -4.68 -20.99
C ILE A 392 -1.55 -3.76 -22.18
N THR A 393 -0.61 -2.89 -22.55
CA THR A 393 -0.85 -1.89 -23.60
C THR A 393 -0.62 -2.41 -25.00
N GLY A 394 0.16 -3.47 -25.18
CA GLY A 394 0.58 -3.94 -26.50
C GLY A 394 1.49 -2.96 -27.24
N CYS A 395 2.00 -1.91 -26.57
CA CYS A 395 2.85 -0.89 -27.18
C CYS A 395 4.26 -0.92 -26.59
N THR A 396 5.27 -1.04 -27.45
CA THR A 396 6.69 -1.00 -27.04
C THR A 396 7.49 -0.11 -27.99
N PRO A 397 8.24 0.89 -27.50
CA PRO A 397 9.10 1.72 -28.34
C PRO A 397 10.12 0.89 -29.14
N ASN A 398 10.46 1.33 -30.35
CA ASN A 398 11.43 0.64 -31.21
C ASN A 398 12.84 0.61 -30.60
N ASP A 399 13.19 1.63 -29.81
CA ASP A 399 14.46 1.79 -29.11
C ASP A 399 14.42 1.26 -27.66
N ASP A 400 13.36 0.58 -27.24
CA ASP A 400 13.14 0.15 -25.85
C ASP A 400 14.26 -0.76 -25.33
N ALA A 401 14.72 -1.71 -26.15
CA ALA A 401 15.79 -2.64 -25.80
C ALA A 401 17.18 -1.97 -25.66
N GLN A 402 17.32 -0.71 -26.09
CA GLN A 402 18.55 0.08 -25.93
C GLN A 402 18.56 0.87 -24.63
N GLN A 403 17.42 0.95 -23.94
CA GLN A 403 17.30 1.66 -22.67
C GLN A 403 17.84 0.81 -21.51
N LYS A 404 18.21 1.48 -20.42
CA LYS A 404 18.61 0.78 -19.18
C LYS A 404 17.40 0.05 -18.60
N LYS A 405 17.62 -1.15 -18.05
CA LYS A 405 16.58 -1.84 -17.28
C LYS A 405 16.15 -0.99 -16.08
N ALA A 406 14.88 -1.10 -15.70
CA ALA A 406 14.36 -0.43 -14.53
C ALA A 406 15.03 -0.91 -13.22
N TRP A 407 15.44 -2.19 -13.19
CA TRP A 407 15.99 -2.90 -12.03
C TRP A 407 17.21 -3.73 -12.38
#